data_AF-A0A1G0FA34-F1
#
_entry.id   AF-A0A1G0FA34-F1
#
_cell.length_a   1.000
_cell.length_b   1.000
_cell.length_c   1.000
_cell.angle_alpha   90.00
_cell.angle_beta   90.00
_cell.angle_gamma   90.00
#
_symmetry.space_group_name_H-M   'P 1'
#
loop_
_entity.id
_entity.type
_entity.pdbx_description
1 polymer ?
#
loop_
_entity_poly.entity_id
_entity_poly.type
_entity_poly.pdbx_seq_one_letter_code
_entity_poly.pdbx_strand_id
1 'polypeptide(L)'
;VCQNQTIADSSAELAIDLKNQVREMLVAGKSEQEIIDYMVQRYGDFVRYRPPVKSTTYLLWYGPFVLFVLGGGLLIYNLRRRRQLVDERPFSAEEHSRAEALLKRGSGENNE
;
A
#
# COMPACT_ATOMS: atom_id res chain seq x y z
N VAL A 1 -22.66 -24.91 -1.55
CA VAL A 1 -21.88 -23.80 -2.14
C VAL A 1 -20.39 -24.03 -1.91
N CYS A 2 -19.61 -24.32 -2.96
CA CYS A 2 -18.14 -24.29 -2.86
C CYS A 2 -17.69 -22.82 -2.92
N GLN A 3 -16.97 -22.35 -1.90
CA GLN A 3 -16.79 -20.93 -1.59
C GLN A 3 -15.80 -20.14 -2.45
N ASN A 4 -15.41 -20.59 -3.65
CA ASN A 4 -14.38 -19.87 -4.42
C ASN A 4 -14.46 -20.08 -5.95
N GLN A 5 -15.67 -20.19 -6.50
CA GLN A 5 -15.88 -20.30 -7.94
C GLN A 5 -16.39 -18.97 -8.52
N THR A 6 -16.00 -18.65 -9.75
CA THR A 6 -16.51 -17.45 -10.45
C THR A 6 -18.01 -17.61 -10.71
N ILE A 7 -18.78 -16.51 -10.86
CA ILE A 7 -20.22 -16.60 -11.21
C ILE A 7 -20.43 -17.29 -12.57
N ALA A 8 -19.43 -17.24 -13.45
CA ALA A 8 -19.47 -17.97 -14.73
C ALA A 8 -19.46 -19.50 -14.53
N ASP A 9 -18.68 -20.01 -13.56
CA ASP A 9 -18.53 -21.45 -13.29
C ASP A 9 -19.40 -21.98 -12.14
N SER A 10 -19.89 -21.12 -11.25
CA SER A 10 -20.66 -21.54 -10.08
C SER A 10 -22.05 -22.02 -10.50
N SER A 11 -22.40 -23.25 -10.10
CA SER A 11 -23.77 -23.79 -10.14
C SER A 11 -24.64 -23.29 -8.97
N ALA A 12 -24.29 -22.15 -8.39
CA ALA A 12 -25.13 -21.51 -7.39
C ALA A 12 -26.43 -21.03 -8.04
N GLU A 13 -27.57 -21.22 -7.37
CA GLU A 13 -28.89 -20.79 -7.83
C GLU A 13 -28.91 -19.31 -8.25
N LEU A 14 -28.16 -18.47 -7.52
CA LEU A 14 -27.96 -17.05 -7.83
C LEU A 14 -27.28 -16.82 -9.20
N ALA A 15 -26.28 -17.62 -9.55
CA ALA A 15 -25.55 -17.48 -10.82
C ALA A 15 -26.42 -17.87 -12.02
N ILE A 16 -27.34 -18.82 -11.84
CA ILE A 16 -28.29 -19.23 -12.87
C ILE A 16 -29.31 -18.11 -13.13
N ASP A 17 -29.84 -17.50 -12.06
CA ASP A 17 -30.77 -16.37 -12.15
C ASP A 17 -30.14 -15.17 -12.88
N LEU A 18 -28.92 -14.78 -12.48
CA LEU A 18 -28.15 -13.71 -13.13
C LEU A 18 -27.93 -13.98 -14.64
N LYS A 19 -27.58 -15.21 -15.02
CA LYS A 19 -27.38 -15.60 -16.43
C LYS A 19 -28.68 -15.50 -17.24
N ASN A 20 -29.80 -15.93 -16.67
CA ASN A 20 -31.12 -15.83 -17.32
C ASN A 20 -31.50 -14.36 -17.53
N GLN A 21 -31.33 -13.53 -16.51
CA GLN A 21 -31.64 -12.10 -16.59
C GLN A 21 -30.77 -11.36 -17.62
N VAL A 22 -29.47 -11.67 -17.70
CA VAL A 22 -28.58 -11.13 -18.75
C VAL A 22 -29.07 -11.57 -20.13
N ARG A 23 -29.43 -12.85 -20.30
CA ARG A 23 -29.92 -13.37 -21.58
C ARG A 23 -31.20 -12.66 -22.04
N GLU A 24 -32.16 -12.44 -21.15
CA GLU A 24 -33.38 -11.71 -21.47
C GLU A 24 -33.09 -10.29 -21.97
N MET A 25 -32.16 -9.58 -21.33
CA MET A 25 -31.79 -8.23 -21.73
C MET A 25 -31.01 -8.19 -23.05
N LEU A 26 -30.16 -9.17 -23.31
CA LEU A 26 -29.47 -9.31 -24.60
C LEU A 26 -30.48 -9.54 -25.73
N VAL A 27 -31.47 -10.41 -25.53
CA VAL A 27 -32.55 -10.64 -26.50
C VAL A 27 -33.40 -9.38 -26.69
N ALA A 28 -33.61 -8.59 -25.62
CA ALA A 28 -34.27 -7.29 -25.69
C ALA A 28 -33.42 -6.18 -26.37
N GLY A 29 -32.21 -6.49 -26.85
CA GLY A 29 -31.36 -5.55 -27.57
C GLY A 29 -30.67 -4.50 -26.69
N LYS A 30 -30.56 -4.74 -25.38
CA LYS A 30 -29.87 -3.83 -24.46
C LYS A 30 -28.37 -3.81 -24.69
N SER A 31 -27.76 -2.64 -24.50
CA SER A 31 -26.31 -2.48 -24.56
C SER A 31 -25.61 -3.13 -23.36
N GLU A 32 -24.34 -3.50 -23.51
CA GLU A 32 -23.53 -4.08 -22.43
C GLU A 32 -23.51 -3.18 -21.18
N GLN A 33 -23.41 -1.86 -21.37
CA GLN A 33 -23.36 -0.90 -20.27
C GLN A 33 -24.70 -0.87 -19.50
N GLU A 34 -25.84 -0.84 -20.20
CA GLU A 34 -27.16 -0.91 -19.56
C GLU A 34 -27.36 -2.21 -18.79
N ILE A 35 -26.88 -3.33 -19.34
CA ILE A 35 -26.94 -4.65 -18.70
C ILE A 35 -26.14 -4.63 -17.39
N ILE A 36 -24.90 -4.12 -17.43
CA ILE A 36 -24.04 -4.03 -16.25
C ILE A 36 -24.64 -3.10 -15.21
N ASP A 37 -25.15 -1.94 -15.63
CA ASP A 37 -25.71 -0.94 -14.71
C ASP A 37 -26.97 -1.47 -14.02
N TYR A 38 -27.85 -2.18 -14.75
CA TYR A 38 -29.01 -2.86 -14.16
C TYR A 38 -28.57 -3.91 -13.13
N MET A 39 -27.57 -4.74 -13.47
CA MET A 39 -27.05 -5.77 -12.57
C MET A 39 -26.44 -5.16 -11.30
N VAL A 40 -25.67 -4.09 -11.43
CA VAL A 40 -25.07 -3.39 -10.28
C VAL A 40 -26.14 -2.71 -9.42
N GLN A 41 -27.17 -2.12 -10.04
CA GLN A 41 -28.26 -1.47 -9.31
C GLN A 41 -29.07 -2.46 -8.47
N ARG A 42 -29.30 -3.68 -8.99
CA ARG A 42 -30.14 -4.69 -8.35
C ARG A 42 -29.38 -5.61 -7.38
N TYR A 43 -28.15 -5.98 -7.75
CA TYR A 43 -27.36 -7.01 -7.05
C TYR A 43 -26.05 -6.47 -6.44
N GLY A 44 -25.74 -5.18 -6.63
CA GLY A 44 -24.59 -4.50 -6.05
C GLY A 44 -23.29 -4.62 -6.87
N ASP A 45 -22.26 -3.93 -6.41
CA ASP A 45 -20.96 -3.86 -7.09
C ASP A 45 -20.20 -5.20 -7.12
N PHE A 46 -20.59 -6.17 -6.28
CA PHE A 46 -19.95 -7.49 -6.17
C PHE A 46 -20.17 -8.39 -7.41
N VAL A 47 -21.17 -8.07 -8.25
CA VAL A 47 -21.36 -8.76 -9.54
C VAL A 47 -20.24 -8.41 -10.51
N ARG A 48 -19.61 -7.24 -10.33
CA ARG A 48 -18.50 -6.81 -11.18
C ARG A 48 -17.19 -7.41 -10.67
N TYR A 49 -16.51 -8.15 -11.54
CA TYR A 49 -15.19 -8.69 -11.23
C TYR A 49 -14.16 -7.60 -10.90
N ARG A 50 -14.28 -6.43 -11.54
CA ARG A 50 -13.44 -5.25 -11.28
C ARG A 50 -14.26 -4.18 -10.56
N PRO A 51 -14.13 -4.01 -9.23
CA PRO A 51 -14.82 -2.95 -8.52
C PRO A 51 -14.35 -1.59 -9.06
N PRO A 52 -15.27 -0.68 -9.41
CA PRO A 52 -14.90 0.63 -9.93
C PRO A 52 -14.25 1.49 -8.85
N VAL A 53 -13.41 2.43 -9.29
CA VAL A 53 -12.89 3.49 -8.42
C VAL A 53 -14.01 4.50 -8.20
N LYS A 54 -14.59 4.47 -7.00
CA LYS A 54 -15.67 5.35 -6.53
C LYS A 54 -15.18 6.14 -5.32
N SER A 55 -15.91 7.19 -4.95
CA SER A 55 -15.64 7.97 -3.74
C SER A 55 -15.52 7.10 -2.48
N THR A 56 -16.35 6.07 -2.38
CA THR A 56 -16.37 5.10 -1.27
C THR A 56 -15.19 4.13 -1.29
N THR A 57 -14.63 3.81 -2.45
CA THR A 57 -13.49 2.87 -2.58
C THR A 57 -12.14 3.58 -2.63
N TYR A 58 -12.10 4.92 -2.67
CA TYR A 58 -10.84 5.68 -2.74
C TYR A 58 -9.86 5.37 -1.62
N LEU A 59 -10.34 5.21 -0.39
CA LEU A 59 -9.47 4.88 0.73
C LEU A 59 -8.79 3.51 0.53
N LEU A 60 -9.50 2.53 -0.05
CA LEU A 60 -8.95 1.21 -0.34
C LEU A 60 -7.86 1.28 -1.42
N TRP A 61 -8.09 2.07 -2.47
CA TRP A 61 -7.16 2.20 -3.60
C TRP A 61 -5.93 3.06 -3.27
N TYR A 62 -6.12 4.18 -2.57
CA TYR A 62 -5.06 5.16 -2.33
C TYR A 62 -4.47 5.11 -0.92
N GLY A 63 -5.14 4.47 0.04
CA GLY A 63 -4.69 4.35 1.43
C GLY A 63 -3.25 3.82 1.57
N PRO A 64 -2.87 2.71 0.90
CA PRO A 64 -1.50 2.20 0.96
C PRO A 64 -0.44 3.21 0.48
N PHE A 65 -0.73 3.96 -0.58
CA PHE A 65 0.18 4.97 -1.12
C PHE A 65 0.33 6.17 -0.18
N VAL A 66 -0.79 6.63 0.41
CA VAL A 66 -0.77 7.71 1.40
C VAL A 66 0.09 7.31 2.61
N LEU A 67 -0.11 6.10 3.14
CA LEU A 67 0.70 5.58 4.24
C LEU A 67 2.18 5.46 3.87
N PHE A 68 2.48 5.00 2.66
CA PHE A 68 3.85 4.89 2.17
C PHE A 68 4.54 6.25 2.08
N VAL A 69 3.87 7.25 1.51
CA VAL A 69 4.40 8.62 1.39
C VAL A 69 4.60 9.26 2.76
N LEU A 70 3.63 9.10 3.67
CA LEU A 70 3.75 9.63 5.04
C LEU A 70 4.88 8.95 5.81
N GLY A 71 4.94 7.62 5.79
CA GLY A 71 5.98 6.85 6.48
C GLY A 71 7.38 7.13 5.92
N GLY A 72 7.52 7.07 4.59
CA GLY A 72 8.78 7.38 3.91
C GLY A 72 9.21 8.84 4.11
N GLY A 73 8.27 9.78 4.06
CA GLY A 73 8.52 11.20 4.31
C GLY A 73 9.00 11.45 5.73
N LEU A 74 8.34 10.87 6.73
CA LEU A 74 8.76 10.96 8.14
C LEU A 74 10.14 10.34 8.36
N LEU A 75 10.43 9.19 7.74
CA LEU A 75 11.73 8.55 7.83
C LEU A 75 12.84 9.45 7.26
N ILE A 76 12.66 9.95 6.04
CA ILE A 76 13.64 10.84 5.39
C ILE A 76 13.83 12.12 6.20
N TYR A 77 12.76 12.71 6.71
CA TYR A 77 12.80 13.89 7.55
C TYR A 77 13.64 13.64 8.83
N ASN A 78 13.40 12.52 9.52
CA ASN A 78 14.16 12.14 10.71
C ASN A 78 15.64 11.88 10.41
N LEU A 79 15.94 11.19 9.31
CA LEU A 79 17.32 10.91 8.89
C LEU A 79 18.08 12.20 8.55
N ARG A 80 17.44 13.12 7.83
CA ARG A 80 18.03 14.44 7.51
C ARG A 80 18.30 15.25 8.76
N ARG A 81 17.35 15.30 9.69
CA ARG A 81 17.51 16.00 10.97
C ARG A 81 18.64 15.40 11.81
N ARG A 82 18.77 14.07 11.86
CA ARG A 82 19.89 13.40 12.55
C ARG A 82 21.24 13.75 11.92
N ARG A 83 21.34 13.74 10.59
CA ARG A 83 22.57 14.13 9.89
C ARG A 83 22.98 15.57 10.14
N GLN A 84 22.03 16.50 10.30
CA GLN A 84 22.34 17.89 10.67
C GLN A 84 22.82 18.04 12.11
N LEU A 85 22.47 17.12 13.01
CA LEU A 85 22.92 17.11 14.40
C LEU A 85 24.26 16.40 14.58
N VAL A 86 24.63 15.51 13.66
CA VAL A 86 25.96 14.89 13.60
C VAL A 86 26.85 15.82 12.79
N ASP A 87 27.56 16.68 13.50
CA ASP A 87 28.49 17.63 12.93
C ASP A 87 29.70 16.87 12.38
N GLU A 88 29.71 16.59 11.08
CA GLU A 88 30.86 16.03 10.34
C GLU A 88 31.95 17.12 10.15
N ARG A 89 32.24 17.93 11.19
CA ARG A 89 33.44 18.78 11.15
C ARG A 89 34.65 17.86 11.06
N PRO A 90 35.58 18.09 10.12
CA PRO A 90 36.85 17.38 10.15
C PRO A 90 37.53 17.69 11.49
N PHE A 91 37.96 16.64 12.19
CA PHE A 91 38.65 16.78 13.47
C PHE A 91 39.80 17.77 13.33
N SER A 92 39.84 18.76 14.20
CA SER A 92 40.92 19.74 14.25
C SER A 92 42.22 19.05 14.69
N ALA A 93 43.38 19.59 14.28
CA ALA A 93 44.68 19.04 14.68
C ALA A 93 44.85 18.95 16.22
N GLU A 94 44.21 19.85 16.95
CA GLU A 94 44.19 19.86 18.42
C GLU A 94 43.44 18.63 19.00
N GLU A 95 42.28 18.29 18.44
CA GLU A 95 41.48 17.13 18.88
C GLU A 95 42.21 15.80 18.65
N HIS A 96 42.95 15.68 17.54
CA HIS A 96 43.80 14.52 17.28
C HIS A 96 44.88 14.34 18.34
N SER A 97 45.61 15.42 18.68
CA SER A 97 46.66 15.36 19.71
C SER A 97 46.12 14.96 21.09
N ARG A 98 44.91 15.43 21.44
CA ARG A 98 44.27 15.12 22.72
C ARG A 98 43.80 13.66 22.77
N ALA A 99 43.29 13.12 21.67
CA ALA A 99 42.92 11.70 21.56
C ALA A 99 44.16 10.79 21.71
N GLU A 100 45.27 11.17 21.07
CA GLU A 100 46.54 10.42 21.16
C GLU A 100 47.11 10.42 22.58
N ALA A 101 47.05 11.56 23.28
CA ALA A 101 47.46 11.66 24.68
C ALA A 101 46.61 10.77 25.61
N LEU A 102 45.30 10.68 25.35
CA LEU A 102 44.39 9.81 26.12
C LEU A 102 44.64 8.32 25.86
N LEU A 103 44.90 7.94 24.62
CA LEU A 103 45.27 6.56 24.25
C LEU A 103 46.58 6.14 24.92
N LYS A 104 47.58 7.01 24.88
CA LYS A 104 48.89 6.76 25.50
C LYS A 104 48.78 6.62 27.01
N ARG A 105 47.97 7.46 27.67
CA ARG A 105 47.71 7.37 29.11
C ARG A 105 47.03 6.06 29.50
N GLY A 106 46.01 5.63 28.77
CA GLY A 106 45.32 4.35 29.03
C GLY A 106 46.18 3.11 28.73
N SER A 107 47.10 3.20 27.77
CA SER A 107 48.06 2.11 27.49
C SER A 107 49.17 1.97 28.53
N GLY A 108 49.52 3.05 29.22
CA GLY A 108 50.51 3.03 30.30
C GLY A 108 49.94 2.50 31.62
N GLU A 109 48.64 2.67 31.85
CA GLU A 109 47.94 2.24 33.08
C GLU A 109 47.53 0.75 33.06
N ASN A 110 47.44 0.13 31.88
CA ASN A 110 47.08 -1.29 31.71
C ASN A 110 48.29 -2.25 31.68
N ASN A 111 49.51 -1.75 31.88
CA ASN A 111 50.76 -2.50 31.76
C ASN A 111 51.59 -2.55 33.07
N GLU A 112 50.94 -2.28 34.22
CA GLU A 112 51.52 -2.45 35.55
C GLU A 112 50.73 -3.48 36.37
#